data_AF-A0A936WBR7-F1
#
_entry.id   AF-A0A936WBR7-F1
#
_cell.length_a   1.000
_cell.length_b   1.000
_cell.length_c   1.000
_cell.angle_alpha   90.00
_cell.angle_beta   90.00
_cell.angle_gamma   90.00
#
_symmetry.space_group_name_H-M   'P 1'
#
loop_
_entity.id
_entity.type
_entity.pdbx_description
1 polymer ?
#
loop_
_entity_poly.entity_id
_entity_poly.type
_entity_poly.pdbx_seq_one_letter_code
_entity_poly.pdbx_strand_id
1 'polypeptide(L)'
;MKVVHDDRELDPATDVPDDIEERIVRLRGVYDKLDDKCRAVLDQFYFERKDLATIAAGMGVEEESIRTIKYRCMMKLRAFRKAISGEEQNEA
;
A
#
# COMPACT_ATOMS: atom_id res chain seq x y z
N MET A 1 -0.66 17.82 -15.81
CA MET A 1 -1.22 17.11 -14.64
C MET A 1 -0.17 17.16 -13.53
N LYS A 2 -0.40 17.87 -12.42
CA LYS A 2 0.55 17.88 -11.30
C LYS A 2 0.37 16.56 -10.54
N VAL A 3 1.31 15.64 -10.70
CA VAL A 3 1.42 14.46 -9.86
C VAL A 3 1.75 14.99 -8.46
N VAL A 4 0.77 14.92 -7.55
CA VAL A 4 1.00 15.21 -6.14
C VAL A 4 1.95 14.14 -5.61
N HIS A 5 3.22 14.52 -5.47
CA HIS A 5 4.18 13.72 -4.73
C HIS A 5 3.70 13.80 -3.27
N ASP A 6 3.47 12.64 -2.65
CA ASP A 6 3.21 12.58 -1.21
C ASP A 6 4.56 12.84 -0.53
N ASP A 7 4.98 14.11 -0.49
CA ASP A 7 6.16 14.62 0.21
C ASP A 7 5.90 14.64 1.72
N ARG A 8 5.39 13.52 2.27
CA ARG A 8 5.37 13.31 3.70
C ARG A 8 6.79 12.95 4.12
N GLU A 9 7.51 13.96 4.60
CA GLU A 9 8.74 13.75 5.38
C GLU A 9 8.46 12.68 6.43
N LEU A 10 9.14 11.54 6.28
CA LEU A 10 9.18 10.50 7.29
C LEU A 10 9.90 11.12 8.48
N ASP A 11 9.15 11.50 9.51
CA ASP A 11 9.71 11.96 10.79
C ASP A 11 10.68 10.87 11.31
N PRO A 12 11.99 11.13 11.36
CA PRO A 12 12.98 10.10 11.66
C PRO A 12 13.07 9.79 13.17
N ALA A 13 12.21 10.39 14.00
CA ALA A 13 12.27 10.25 15.45
C ALA A 13 11.38 9.12 16.00
N THR A 14 11.59 7.88 15.57
CA THR A 14 11.27 6.71 16.41
C THR A 14 12.38 5.66 16.27
N ASP A 15 13.26 5.65 17.26
CA ASP A 15 14.33 4.67 17.43
C ASP A 15 13.71 3.31 17.77
N VAL A 16 13.40 2.47 16.76
CA VAL A 16 12.94 1.09 16.99
C VAL A 16 13.57 0.12 15.97
N PRO A 17 14.79 -0.38 16.22
CA PRO A 17 15.47 -1.29 15.30
C PRO A 17 14.84 -2.69 15.23
N ASP A 18 14.23 -3.18 16.32
CA ASP A 18 13.64 -4.54 16.39
C ASP A 18 12.18 -4.63 15.88
N ASP A 19 11.44 -3.53 15.80
CA ASP A 19 10.02 -3.52 15.35
C ASP A 19 9.88 -3.46 13.82
N ILE A 20 10.93 -3.08 13.09
CA ILE A 20 10.83 -2.95 11.63
C ILE A 20 10.62 -4.32 10.98
N GLU A 21 11.41 -5.33 11.37
CA GLU A 21 11.29 -6.67 10.77
C GLU A 21 9.94 -7.30 11.10
N GLU A 22 9.46 -7.19 12.34
CA GLU A 22 8.12 -7.62 12.71
C GLU A 22 7.01 -6.87 11.96
N ARG A 23 7.13 -5.54 11.82
CA ARG A 23 6.20 -4.75 11.02
C ARG A 23 6.20 -5.17 9.55
N ILE A 24 7.36 -5.52 9.00
CA ILE A 24 7.46 -6.05 7.63
C ILE A 24 6.73 -7.39 7.55
N VAL A 25 6.90 -8.29 8.52
CA VAL A 25 6.18 -9.57 8.57
C VAL A 25 4.66 -9.35 8.66
N ARG A 26 4.19 -8.47 9.55
CA ARG A 26 2.76 -8.11 9.67
C ARG A 26 2.23 -7.50 8.38
N LEU A 27 3.00 -6.58 7.76
CA LEU A 27 2.65 -5.96 6.50
C LEU A 27 2.54 -6.98 5.36
N ARG A 28 3.49 -7.92 5.26
CA ARG A 28 3.43 -9.03 4.29
C ARG A 28 2.18 -9.87 4.48
N GLY A 29 1.85 -10.25 5.72
CA GLY A 29 0.63 -10.99 6.02
C GLY A 29 -0.65 -10.24 5.66
N VAL A 30 -0.67 -8.91 5.80
CA VAL A 30 -1.79 -8.07 5.32
C VAL A 30 -1.83 -7.99 3.80
N TYR A 31 -0.67 -7.86 3.15
CA TYR A 31 -0.55 -7.83 1.70
C TYR A 31 -1.02 -9.13 1.05
N ASP A 32 -0.75 -10.27 1.70
CA ASP A 32 -1.22 -11.59 1.29
C ASP A 32 -2.74 -11.75 1.36
N LYS A 33 -3.41 -10.98 2.21
CA LYS A 33 -4.88 -10.93 2.32
C LYS A 33 -5.53 -10.02 1.27
N LEU A 34 -4.76 -9.18 0.58
CA LEU A 34 -5.29 -8.39 -0.54
C LEU A 34 -5.55 -9.31 -1.74
N ASP A 35 -6.55 -8.95 -2.54
CA ASP A 35 -6.82 -9.63 -3.81
C ASP A 35 -5.68 -9.41 -4.81
N ASP A 36 -5.44 -10.38 -5.69
CA ASP A 36 -4.35 -10.36 -6.68
C ASP A 36 -4.35 -9.08 -7.53
N LYS A 37 -5.54 -8.60 -7.87
CA LYS A 37 -5.72 -7.36 -8.61
C LYS A 37 -5.22 -6.15 -7.84
N CYS A 38 -5.46 -6.10 -6.53
CA CYS A 38 -4.95 -5.04 -5.67
C CYS A 38 -3.44 -5.09 -5.54
N ARG A 39 -2.87 -6.28 -5.31
CA ARG A 39 -1.41 -6.46 -5.25
C ARG A 39 -0.75 -5.99 -6.54
N ALA A 40 -1.21 -6.49 -7.69
CA ALA A 40 -0.63 -6.16 -8.99
C ALA A 40 -0.64 -4.64 -9.30
N VAL A 41 -1.70 -3.92 -8.91
CA VAL A 41 -1.78 -2.46 -9.09
C VAL A 41 -0.83 -1.72 -8.15
N LEU A 42 -0.74 -2.16 -6.88
CA LEU A 42 0.14 -1.53 -5.90
C LEU A 42 1.62 -1.82 -6.19
N ASP A 43 1.94 -3.05 -6.60
CA ASP A 43 3.29 -3.48 -7.03
C ASP A 43 3.81 -2.59 -8.16
N GLN A 44 3.03 -2.48 -9.23
CA GLN A 44 3.42 -1.70 -10.39
C GLN A 44 3.52 -0.19 -10.09
N PHE A 45 2.62 0.34 -9.26
CA PHE A 45 2.58 1.77 -8.98
C PHE A 45 3.66 2.21 -7.95
N TYR A 46 3.78 1.50 -6.83
CA TYR A 46 4.65 1.92 -5.72
C TYR A 46 6.06 1.34 -5.80
N PHE A 47 6.22 0.10 -6.27
CA PHE A 47 7.53 -0.55 -6.32
C PHE A 47 8.20 -0.42 -7.68
N GLU A 48 7.45 -0.61 -8.77
CA GLU A 48 7.97 -0.45 -10.13
C GLU A 48 7.91 1.00 -10.65
N ARG A 49 7.22 1.90 -9.92
CA ARG A 49 7.06 3.32 -10.27
C ARG A 49 6.45 3.57 -11.66
N LYS A 50 5.58 2.67 -12.13
CA LYS A 50 4.82 2.85 -13.37
C LYS A 50 3.70 3.88 -13.18
N ASP A 51 3.41 4.64 -14.23
CA ASP A 51 2.25 5.53 -14.25
C ASP A 51 0.93 4.75 -14.47
N LEU A 52 -0.21 5.42 -14.20
CA LEU A 52 -1.52 4.77 -14.30
C LEU A 52 -1.85 4.32 -15.73
N ALA A 53 -1.37 5.05 -16.73
CA ALA A 53 -1.61 4.74 -18.14
C ALA A 53 -0.89 3.45 -18.56
N THR A 54 0.36 3.27 -18.12
CA THR A 54 1.16 2.07 -18.35
C THR A 54 0.54 0.85 -17.68
N ILE A 55 0.06 1.00 -16.44
CA ILE A 55 -0.61 -0.08 -15.71
C ILE A 55 -1.94 -0.44 -16.39
N ALA A 56 -2.71 0.56 -16.81
CA ALA A 56 -3.96 0.40 -17.54
C ALA A 56 -3.77 -0.37 -18.85
N ALA A 57 -2.76 0.01 -19.65
CA ALA A 57 -2.38 -0.68 -20.87
C ALA A 57 -1.98 -2.14 -20.61
N GLY A 58 -1.16 -2.39 -19.57
CA GLY A 58 -0.74 -3.75 -19.19
C GLY A 58 -1.89 -4.64 -18.69
N MET A 59 -2.95 -4.05 -18.14
CA MET A 59 -4.12 -4.76 -17.62
C MET A 59 -5.31 -4.78 -18.59
N GLY A 60 -5.21 -4.11 -19.75
CA GLY A 60 -6.28 -4.04 -20.76
C GLY A 60 -7.54 -3.33 -20.26
N VAL A 61 -7.40 -2.30 -19.43
CA VAL A 61 -8.52 -1.51 -18.87
C VAL A 61 -8.25 -0.02 -18.99
N GLU A 62 -9.29 0.80 -18.79
CA GLU A 62 -9.17 2.25 -18.78
C GLU A 62 -8.36 2.78 -17.59
N GLU A 63 -7.63 3.89 -17.80
CA GLU A 63 -6.84 4.54 -16.74
C GLU A 63 -7.68 4.91 -15.52
N GLU A 64 -8.91 5.40 -15.73
CA GLU A 64 -9.84 5.75 -14.65
C GLU A 64 -10.22 4.53 -13.79
N SER A 65 -10.26 3.34 -14.40
CA SER A 65 -10.48 2.09 -13.67
C SER A 65 -9.31 1.80 -12.75
N ILE A 66 -8.06 1.94 -13.24
CA ILE A 66 -6.85 1.75 -12.41
C ILE A 66 -6.80 2.76 -11.27
N ARG A 67 -7.16 4.03 -11.53
CA ARG A 67 -7.24 5.06 -10.48
C ARG A 67 -8.21 4.65 -9.36
N THR A 68 -9.40 4.19 -9.73
CA THR A 68 -10.42 3.71 -8.79
C THR A 68 -9.97 2.47 -8.03
N ILE A 69 -9.36 1.50 -8.73
CA ILE A 69 -8.82 0.28 -8.12
C ILE A 69 -7.73 0.64 -7.11
N LYS A 70 -6.73 1.43 -7.51
CA LYS A 70 -5.64 1.88 -6.63
C LYS A 70 -6.18 2.52 -5.35
N TYR A 71 -7.15 3.43 -5.48
CA TYR A 71 -7.78 4.07 -4.33
C TYR A 71 -8.43 3.04 -3.39
N ARG A 72 -9.24 2.11 -3.93
CA ARG A 72 -9.88 1.06 -3.14
C ARG A 72 -8.87 0.17 -2.43
N CYS A 73 -7.82 -0.26 -3.13
CA CYS A 73 -6.76 -1.10 -2.58
C CYS A 73 -6.00 -0.38 -1.45
N MET A 74 -5.71 0.91 -1.62
CA MET A 74 -5.10 1.72 -0.57
C MET A 74 -6.02 1.89 0.64
N MET A 75 -7.34 2.04 0.45
CA MET A 75 -8.27 2.09 1.59
C MET A 75 -8.32 0.76 2.33
N LYS A 76 -8.30 -0.38 1.63
CA LYS A 76 -8.20 -1.70 2.27
C LYS A 76 -6.93 -1.80 3.12
N LEU A 77 -5.78 -1.43 2.58
CA LEU A 77 -4.51 -1.46 3.31
C LEU A 77 -4.53 -0.55 4.54
N ARG A 78 -5.17 0.62 4.45
CA ARG A 78 -5.36 1.52 5.60
C ARG A 78 -6.27 0.95 6.69
N ALA A 79 -7.28 0.15 6.33
CA ALA A 79 -8.14 -0.50 7.32
C ALA A 79 -7.35 -1.47 8.21
N PHE A 80 -6.29 -2.07 7.68
CA PHE A 80 -5.38 -2.94 8.43
C PHE A 80 -4.25 -2.21 9.16
N ARG A 81 -4.31 -0.87 9.27
CA ARG A 81 -3.25 -0.07 9.93
C ARG A 81 -2.95 -0.58 11.34
N LYS A 82 -3.97 -0.88 12.14
CA LYS A 82 -3.80 -1.38 13.51
C LYS A 82 -3.05 -2.72 13.56
N ALA A 83 -3.42 -3.65 12.67
CA ALA A 83 -2.74 -4.94 12.53
C ALA A 83 -1.25 -4.78 12.12
N ILE A 84 -0.96 -3.81 11.25
CA ILE A 84 0.42 -3.51 10.83
C ILE A 84 1.20 -2.88 11.99
N SER A 85 0.60 -1.94 12.72
CA SER A 85 1.23 -1.27 13.88
C SER A 85 1.36 -2.17 15.12
N GLY A 86 0.66 -3.31 15.19
CA GLY A 86 0.72 -4.22 16.34
C GLY A 86 -0.20 -3.84 17.50
N GLU A 87 -1.14 -2.92 17.29
CA GLU A 87 -2.05 -2.39 18.33
C GLU A 87 -3.24 -3.31 18.68
N GLU A 88 -3.33 -4.52 18.09
CA GLU A 88 -4.47 -5.43 18.27
C GLU A 88 -4.47 -6.22 19.59
N GLN A 89 -3.44 -6.11 20.43
CA GLN A 89 -3.37 -6.80 21.73
C GLN A 89 -3.75 -5.89 22.91
N ASN A 90 -4.90 -5.20 22.88
CA ASN A 90 -5.42 -4.60 24.13
C ASN A 90 -6.91 -4.27 24.13
N GLU A 91 -7.78 -5.25 23.86
CA GLU A 91 -9.18 -5.18 24.31
C GLU A 91 -9.54 -6.55 24.89
N ALA A 92 -9.42 -6.66 26.21
CA ALA A 92 -9.91 -7.75 27.06
C ALA A 92 -11.17 -7.29 27.80
#